data_AF-A0A7K7GGV8-F1
#
_entry.id   AF-A0A7K7GGV8-F1
#
_cell.length_a   1.000
_cell.length_b   1.000
_cell.length_c   1.000
_cell.angle_alpha   90.00
_cell.angle_beta   90.00
_cell.angle_gamma   90.00
#
_symmetry.space_group_name_H-M   'P 1'
#
loop_
_entity.id
_entity.type
_entity.pdbx_description
1 polymer ?
#
loop_
_entity_poly.entity_id
_entity_poly.type
_entity_poly.pdbx_seq_one_letter_code
_entity_poly.pdbx_strand_id
1 'polypeptide(L)'
;PPELRCDTCGQTFANRCNLRGHQRHVHGGERRFPCELCAKRFKRRKDVRRHVLQVHEGGGRRHPCHLCGKGLSSRTALRLHERTHTGHKPYGCPQCPAKFSQPSALKTH
;
A
#
# COMPACT_ATOMS: atom_id res chain seq x y z
N PRO A 1 -12.17 -23.45 14.88
CA PRO A 1 -12.88 -22.27 14.31
C PRO A 1 -12.98 -22.41 12.78
N PRO A 2 -14.15 -22.18 12.15
CA PRO A 2 -14.28 -22.36 10.71
C PRO A 2 -13.32 -21.42 9.96
N GLU A 3 -12.31 -22.01 9.31
CA GLU A 3 -11.34 -21.29 8.52
C GLU A 3 -11.99 -20.87 7.21
N LEU A 4 -12.28 -19.57 7.07
CA LEU A 4 -12.93 -19.05 5.88
C LEU A 4 -11.87 -18.91 4.78
N ARG A 5 -11.90 -19.86 3.84
CA ARG A 5 -10.96 -19.94 2.71
C ARG A 5 -11.54 -19.30 1.45
N CYS A 6 -10.68 -18.68 0.66
CA CYS A 6 -11.03 -18.24 -0.69
C CYS A 6 -10.96 -19.42 -1.67
N ASP A 7 -12.05 -19.68 -2.38
CA ASP A 7 -12.11 -20.77 -3.36
C ASP A 7 -11.22 -20.53 -4.58
N THR A 8 -10.91 -19.27 -4.89
CA THR A 8 -10.13 -18.89 -6.08
C THR A 8 -8.62 -18.95 -5.85
N CYS A 9 -8.12 -18.66 -4.65
CA CYS A 9 -6.67 -18.62 -4.38
C CYS A 9 -6.23 -19.39 -3.11
N GLY A 10 -7.17 -20.01 -2.39
CA GLY A 10 -6.87 -20.80 -1.21
C GLY A 10 -6.51 -20.01 0.06
N GLN A 11 -6.42 -18.67 0.02
CA GLN A 11 -6.09 -17.88 1.21
C GLN A 11 -7.16 -18.01 2.31
N THR A 12 -6.70 -18.14 3.56
CA THR A 12 -7.55 -18.22 4.75
C THR A 12 -7.71 -16.87 5.44
N PHE A 13 -8.90 -16.62 5.97
CA PHE A 13 -9.29 -15.37 6.60
C PHE A 13 -9.97 -15.60 7.94
N ALA A 14 -9.70 -14.69 8.88
CA ALA A 14 -10.27 -14.74 10.23
C ALA A 14 -11.79 -14.49 10.28
N ASN A 15 -12.37 -13.83 9.27
CA ASN A 15 -13.80 -13.55 9.23
C ASN A 15 -14.35 -13.37 7.80
N ARG A 16 -15.68 -13.45 7.65
CA ARG A 16 -16.36 -13.38 6.35
C ARG A 16 -16.22 -12.01 5.68
N CYS A 17 -16.16 -10.93 6.46
CA CYS A 17 -15.97 -9.57 5.92
C CYS A 17 -14.63 -9.44 5.20
N ASN A 18 -13.57 -10.01 5.76
CA ASN A 18 -12.23 -10.02 5.18
C ASN A 18 -12.17 -10.90 3.93
N LEU A 19 -12.76 -12.10 3.97
CA LEU A 19 -12.84 -12.98 2.80
C LEU A 19 -13.61 -12.30 1.64
N ARG A 20 -14.77 -11.72 1.92
CA ARG A 20 -15.58 -11.01 0.92
C ARG A 20 -14.85 -9.78 0.37
N GLY A 21 -14.15 -9.04 1.23
CA GLY A 21 -13.28 -7.94 0.82
C GLY A 21 -12.14 -8.41 -0.09
N HIS A 22 -11.46 -9.50 0.28
CA HIS A 22 -10.41 -10.13 -0.52
C HIS A 22 -10.93 -10.54 -1.90
N GLN A 23 -12.03 -11.32 -1.95
CA GLN A 23 -12.61 -11.77 -3.22
C GLN A 23 -12.94 -10.58 -4.12
N ARG A 24 -13.57 -9.54 -3.58
CA ARG A 24 -13.93 -8.32 -4.33
C ARG A 24 -12.71 -7.48 -4.77
N HIS A 25 -11.60 -7.51 -4.03
CA HIS A 25 -10.44 -6.68 -4.31
C HIS A 25 -9.35 -7.38 -5.13
N VAL A 26 -9.25 -8.70 -5.04
CA VAL A 26 -8.20 -9.51 -5.68
C VAL A 26 -8.75 -10.21 -6.91
N HIS A 27 -9.94 -10.79 -6.82
CA HIS A 27 -10.57 -11.56 -7.91
C HIS A 27 -11.69 -10.78 -8.62
N GLY A 28 -12.36 -9.88 -7.92
CA GLY A 28 -13.29 -8.92 -8.48
C GLY A 28 -12.51 -7.81 -9.17
N GLY A 29 -12.41 -7.86 -10.50
CA GLY A 29 -11.82 -6.78 -11.31
C GLY A 29 -12.50 -5.42 -11.16
N GLU A 30 -13.55 -5.31 -10.35
CA GLU A 30 -14.31 -4.09 -10.18
C GLU A 30 -13.56 -3.09 -9.28
N ARG A 31 -12.81 -2.22 -9.94
CA ARG A 31 -12.53 -0.88 -9.45
C ARG A 31 -13.85 -0.12 -9.38
N ARG A 32 -14.61 -0.32 -8.29
CA ARG A 32 -15.99 0.17 -8.16
C ARG A 32 -16.13 1.67 -7.98
N PHE A 33 -15.07 2.36 -7.56
CA PHE A 33 -15.15 3.77 -7.23
C PHE A 33 -14.47 4.59 -8.35
N PRO A 34 -15.24 5.23 -9.24
CA PRO A 34 -14.69 6.10 -10.27
C PRO A 34 -14.18 7.41 -9.67
N CYS A 35 -13.23 8.03 -10.34
CA CYS A 35 -12.97 9.46 -10.22
C CYS A 35 -14.02 10.21 -11.05
N GLU A 36 -14.55 11.31 -10.52
CA GLU A 36 -15.53 12.14 -11.24
C GLU A 36 -14.85 13.15 -12.18
N LEU A 37 -13.54 13.38 -11.99
CA LEU A 37 -12.72 14.32 -12.76
C LEU A 37 -11.92 13.65 -13.88
N CYS A 38 -11.87 12.31 -13.93
CA CYS A 38 -11.24 11.55 -15.03
C CYS A 38 -11.74 10.10 -15.10
N ALA A 39 -11.37 9.37 -16.16
CA ALA A 39 -11.79 7.97 -16.36
C ALA A 39 -11.17 6.93 -15.41
N LYS A 40 -10.34 7.33 -14.42
CA LYS A 40 -9.67 6.38 -13.53
C LYS A 40 -10.63 5.80 -12.49
N ARG A 41 -10.49 4.51 -12.21
CA ARG A 41 -11.29 3.78 -11.21
C ARG A 41 -10.42 3.15 -10.13
N PHE A 42 -10.95 3.07 -8.92
CA PHE A 42 -10.24 2.60 -7.73
C PHE A 42 -11.02 1.54 -6.95
N LYS A 43 -10.29 0.75 -6.17
CA LYS A 43 -10.84 -0.33 -5.34
C LYS A 43 -11.52 0.17 -4.06
N ARG A 44 -11.17 1.38 -3.57
CA ARG A 44 -11.71 1.97 -2.33
C ARG A 44 -11.94 3.48 -2.50
N ARG A 45 -12.97 4.04 -1.85
CA ARG A 45 -13.25 5.50 -1.86
C ARG A 45 -12.07 6.35 -1.37
N LYS A 46 -11.34 5.88 -0.35
CA LYS A 46 -10.14 6.60 0.15
C LYS A 46 -9.05 6.75 -0.91
N ASP A 47 -8.95 5.79 -1.83
CA ASP A 47 -7.97 5.83 -2.91
C ASP A 47 -8.39 6.83 -4.00
N VAL A 48 -9.70 6.95 -4.30
CA VAL A 48 -10.25 8.00 -5.18
C VAL A 48 -9.98 9.39 -4.59
N ARG A 49 -10.34 9.62 -3.32
CA ARG A 49 -10.12 10.92 -2.66
C ARG A 49 -8.65 11.33 -2.69
N ARG A 50 -7.74 10.40 -2.38
CA ARG A 50 -6.30 10.66 -2.48
C ARG A 50 -5.87 11.01 -3.91
N HIS A 51 -6.38 10.28 -4.90
CA HIS A 51 -6.08 10.55 -6.30
C HIS A 51 -6.54 11.95 -6.73
N VAL A 52 -7.76 12.34 -6.38
CA VAL A 52 -8.29 13.68 -6.65
C VAL A 52 -7.39 14.76 -6.07
N LEU A 53 -7.07 14.63 -4.77
CA LEU A 53 -6.17 15.57 -4.08
C LEU A 53 -4.77 15.65 -4.72
N GLN A 54 -4.23 14.54 -5.22
CA GLN A 54 -2.87 14.52 -5.81
C GLN A 54 -2.85 15.08 -7.23
N VAL A 55 -3.81 14.67 -8.06
CA VAL A 55 -3.72 14.78 -9.52
C VAL A 55 -4.54 15.94 -10.05
N HIS A 56 -5.66 16.25 -9.38
CA HIS A 56 -6.58 17.29 -9.84
C HIS A 56 -6.47 18.57 -9.02
N GLU A 57 -6.28 18.46 -7.70
CA GLU A 57 -6.28 19.64 -6.80
C GLU A 57 -4.87 20.14 -6.44
N GLY A 58 -3.81 19.45 -6.89
CA GLY A 58 -2.41 19.89 -6.77
C GLY A 58 -1.83 20.02 -5.34
N GLY A 59 -2.66 20.05 -4.30
CA GLY A 59 -2.28 20.28 -2.91
C GLY A 59 -2.13 19.02 -2.06
N GLY A 60 -2.31 17.84 -2.65
CA GLY A 60 -2.52 16.61 -1.89
C GLY A 60 -1.31 15.99 -1.19
N ARG A 61 -0.16 16.65 -1.04
CA ARG A 61 1.01 16.07 -0.37
C ARG A 61 0.74 15.81 1.11
N ARG A 62 0.11 14.68 1.42
CA ARG A 62 -0.20 14.24 2.78
C ARG A 62 1.02 13.53 3.31
N HIS A 63 1.68 14.13 4.31
CA HIS A 63 2.94 13.67 4.89
C HIS A 63 4.17 14.14 4.09
N PRO A 64 4.53 15.43 4.20
CA PRO A 64 5.80 15.93 3.69
C PRO A 64 6.97 15.34 4.48
N CYS A 65 8.05 15.03 3.79
CA CYS A 65 9.33 14.70 4.42
C CYS A 65 9.93 15.98 5.01
N HIS A 66 10.26 15.95 6.30
CA HIS A 66 10.90 17.09 6.97
C HIS A 66 12.32 17.36 6.47
N LEU A 67 12.98 16.38 5.86
CA LEU A 67 14.37 16.51 5.39
C LEU A 67 14.48 17.10 3.97
N CYS A 68 13.51 16.82 3.09
CA CYS A 68 13.59 17.25 1.68
C CYS A 68 12.28 17.82 1.11
N GLY A 69 11.24 17.98 1.92
CA GLY A 69 9.94 18.52 1.50
C GLY A 69 9.12 17.60 0.59
N LYS A 70 9.65 16.43 0.18
CA LYS A 70 8.95 15.50 -0.69
C LYS A 70 7.66 15.03 -0.04
N GLY A 71 6.53 15.20 -0.72
CA GLY A 71 5.24 14.70 -0.27
C GLY A 71 5.06 13.24 -0.59
N LEU A 72 4.67 12.44 0.40
CA LEU A 72 4.39 11.02 0.23
C LEU A 72 2.88 10.78 0.21
N SER A 73 2.46 9.57 -0.17
CA SER A 73 1.03 9.21 -0.29
C SER A 73 0.43 8.61 0.98
N SER A 74 1.27 8.31 1.99
CA SER A 74 0.89 7.72 3.27
C SER A 74 2.00 7.91 4.31
N ARG A 75 1.66 7.85 5.61
CA ARG A 75 2.63 7.95 6.70
C ARG A 75 3.63 6.79 6.71
N THR A 76 3.21 5.58 6.32
CA THR A 76 4.12 4.43 6.14
C THR A 76 5.13 4.68 5.03
N ALA A 77 4.69 5.25 3.89
CA ALA A 77 5.59 5.61 2.81
C ALA A 77 6.57 6.72 3.23
N LEU A 78 6.12 7.69 4.03
CA LEU A 78 7.00 8.70 4.63
C LEU A 78 8.06 8.05 5.53
N ARG A 79 7.66 7.19 6.48
CA ARG A 79 8.61 6.50 7.39
C ARG A 79 9.65 5.68 6.64
N LEU A 80 9.24 5.01 5.56
CA LEU A 80 10.15 4.24 4.72
C LEU A 80 11.11 5.14 3.94
N HIS A 81 10.59 6.26 3.41
CA HIS A 81 11.37 7.27 2.75
C HIS A 81 12.39 7.93 3.69
N GLU A 82 12.04 8.21 4.95
CA GLU A 82 12.98 8.78 5.94
C GLU A 82 14.22 7.89 6.13
N ARG A 83 14.09 6.57 6.00
CA ARG A 83 15.22 5.63 6.07
C ARG A 83 16.22 5.80 4.92
N THR A 84 15.82 6.37 3.79
CA THR A 84 16.75 6.64 2.68
C THR A 84 17.68 7.80 3.00
N HIS A 85 17.29 8.71 3.90
CA HIS A 85 18.13 9.80 4.36
C HIS A 85 19.05 9.36 5.51
N THR A 86 18.51 8.61 6.47
CA THR A 86 19.29 8.16 7.64
C THR A 86 20.17 6.95 7.37
N GLY A 87 20.00 6.28 6.23
CA GLY A 87 20.67 5.01 5.92
C GLY A 87 20.21 3.85 6.82
N HIS A 88 19.13 4.02 7.59
CA HIS A 88 18.66 3.01 8.53
C HIS A 88 18.13 1.76 7.81
N LYS A 89 18.81 0.62 8.03
CA LYS A 89 18.55 -0.66 7.39
C LYS A 89 18.26 -1.75 8.43
N PRO A 90 17.03 -1.83 8.97
CA PRO A 90 16.70 -2.74 10.06
C PRO A 90 16.55 -4.20 9.63
N TYR A 91 16.49 -4.50 8.33
CA TYR A 91 16.27 -5.86 7.83
C TYR A 91 17.59 -6.47 7.37
N GLY A 92 18.16 -7.38 8.17
CA GLY A 92 19.37 -8.12 7.81
C GLY A 92 19.06 -9.45 7.13
N CYS A 93 19.90 -9.85 6.18
CA CYS A 93 19.89 -11.21 5.66
C CYS A 93 20.55 -12.14 6.70
N PRO A 94 19.95 -13.30 7.03
CA PRO A 94 20.56 -14.25 7.97
C PRO A 94 21.75 -15.01 7.36
N GLN A 95 21.87 -15.03 6.03
CA GLN A 95 22.90 -15.80 5.31
C GLN A 95 24.09 -14.94 4.84
N CYS A 96 23.98 -13.61 4.90
CA CYS A 96 25.04 -12.72 4.41
C CYS A 96 25.00 -11.36 5.15
N PRO A 97 26.06 -10.55 5.07
CA PRO A 97 26.11 -9.25 5.77
C PRO A 97 25.19 -8.17 5.18
N ALA A 98 24.40 -8.48 4.14
CA ALA A 98 23.53 -7.50 3.49
C ALA A 98 22.39 -7.03 4.41
N LYS A 99 22.13 -5.72 4.40
CA LYS A 99 21.03 -5.08 5.14
C LYS A 99 20.19 -4.21 4.23
N PHE A 100 18.89 -4.19 4.48
CA PHE A 100 17.87 -3.55 3.66
C PHE A 100 17.02 -2.57 4.48
N SER A 101 16.56 -1.52 3.82
CA SER A 101 15.66 -0.52 4.42
C SER A 101 14.18 -0.92 4.37
N GLN A 102 13.83 -1.90 3.50
CA GLN A 102 12.48 -2.42 3.30
C GLN A 102 12.47 -3.95 3.40
N PRO A 103 11.38 -4.55 3.94
CA PRO A 103 11.27 -6.01 4.05
C PRO A 103 11.07 -6.69 2.69
N SER A 104 10.41 -6.02 1.74
CA SER A 104 10.26 -6.52 0.37
C SER A 104 11.61 -6.68 -0.33
N ALA A 105 12.54 -5.76 -0.11
CA ALA A 105 13.88 -5.80 -0.69
C ALA A 105 14.70 -6.98 -0.14
N LEU A 106 14.57 -7.30 1.16
CA LEU A 106 15.15 -8.50 1.74
C LEU A 106 14.54 -9.78 1.14
N LYS A 107 13.22 -9.78 0.90
CA LYS A 107 12.53 -10.97 0.37
C LYS A 107 12.95 -11.34 -1.07
N THR A 108 13.34 -10.35 -1.87
CA THR A 108 13.75 -10.54 -3.27
C THR A 108 15.26 -10.62 -3.46
N HIS A 109 16.03 -10.35 -2.40
CA HIS A 109 17.47 -10.52 -2.37
C HIS A 109 17.83 -12.01 -2.28
#